data_AF-A0A6A5RD59-F1
#
_entry.id   AF-A0A6A5RD59-F1
#
_cell.length_a   1.000
_cell.length_b   1.000
_cell.length_c   1.000
_cell.angle_alpha   90.00
_cell.angle_beta   90.00
_cell.angle_gamma   90.00
#
_symmetry.space_group_name_H-M   'P 1'
#
loop_
_entity.id
_entity.type
_entity.pdbx_description
1 polymer ?
#
loop_
_entity_poly.entity_id
_entity_poly.type
_entity_poly.pdbx_seq_one_letter_code
_entity_poly.pdbx_strand_id
1 'polypeptide(L)'
;MAATSSNASFLSFGRNDSFISKSFQGINHHNLPTSLSSLISTATEIHWASLGPVPESWLLSFKDASGRSSIRWGALLPQRLQTILAKTWHSPHLRFCLGPNDSFIVWHPELIRWANLPPSLEDSLQSWLTPSGWRVGPPRIVTWGPEGAFFAMSEYGDVVYRLGDGDSWEIYKETVEEWKAEKGFSWSELAFIALDPTISDQFVAIRNDGTWAGSIDDINEDALEDLALNFFAKAKKSRNRSQSGHQNSTATPLLSSSSTKPDAAIQTLYEQWSKDTASKLASALAAIGPTTGPSPSSPSGNIPVRPKPRKLQVRSSSTSIPTTTPAPAALLVAFPYLPPIVTICALPSCELLKTESLSIKACRHDVEMLMRASGLYSYEWLKQERLRWHPDRFGRLCDESWREEGKKMAEEMFKIIDALMEDLKTAGS
;
A
#
# COMPACT_ATOMS: atom_id res chain seq x y z
N MET A 1 30.05 -9.68 -12.69
CA MET A 1 28.72 -9.12 -12.43
C MET A 1 28.51 -9.09 -10.92
N ALA A 2 28.39 -7.90 -10.32
CA ALA A 2 28.17 -7.80 -8.87
C ALA A 2 26.81 -8.40 -8.52
N ALA A 3 26.78 -9.36 -7.59
CA ALA A 3 25.55 -9.99 -7.14
C ALA A 3 24.66 -8.93 -6.48
N THR A 4 23.60 -8.51 -7.19
CA THR A 4 22.54 -7.67 -6.62
C THR A 4 21.85 -8.47 -5.52
N SER A 5 22.03 -8.08 -4.27
CA SER A 5 21.23 -8.60 -3.14
C SER A 5 19.74 -8.52 -3.52
N SER A 6 19.03 -9.63 -3.30
CA SER A 6 17.60 -9.74 -3.53
C SER A 6 16.86 -8.97 -2.44
N ASN A 7 16.81 -7.65 -2.61
CA ASN A 7 16.07 -6.71 -1.76
C ASN A 7 14.57 -6.71 -2.09
N ALA A 8 14.02 -7.86 -2.49
CA ALA A 8 12.59 -7.98 -2.75
C ALA A 8 11.82 -7.84 -1.43
N SER A 9 10.92 -6.86 -1.38
CA SER A 9 9.86 -6.76 -0.37
C SER A 9 8.76 -7.76 -0.71
N PHE A 10 8.15 -8.38 0.29
CA PHE A 10 7.05 -9.33 0.11
C PHE A 10 6.16 -9.41 1.36
N LEU A 11 4.98 -10.00 1.19
CA LEU A 11 4.13 -10.49 2.26
C LEU A 11 3.54 -11.83 1.86
N SER A 12 3.43 -12.74 2.82
CA SER A 12 2.66 -13.96 2.68
C SER A 12 1.74 -14.12 3.88
N PHE A 13 0.46 -14.31 3.58
CA PHE A 13 -0.52 -14.75 4.55
C PHE A 13 -0.47 -16.27 4.73
N GLY A 14 -0.87 -16.74 5.90
CA GLY A 14 -1.05 -18.13 6.24
C GLY A 14 -2.23 -18.32 7.18
N ARG A 15 -2.42 -19.57 7.62
CA ARG A 15 -3.52 -19.95 8.51
C ARG A 15 -3.45 -19.23 9.87
N ASN A 16 -4.60 -19.07 10.54
CA ASN A 16 -4.70 -18.56 11.92
C ASN A 16 -4.09 -17.16 12.08
N ASP A 17 -4.42 -16.25 11.17
CA ASP A 17 -3.90 -14.88 11.16
C ASP A 17 -2.38 -14.78 11.01
N SER A 18 -1.71 -15.88 10.65
CA SER A 18 -0.27 -15.87 10.49
C SER A 18 0.11 -15.09 9.24
N PHE A 19 1.17 -14.30 9.36
CA PHE A 19 1.79 -13.68 8.21
C PHE A 19 3.30 -13.56 8.42
N ILE A 20 4.00 -13.46 7.30
CA ILE A 20 5.39 -13.00 7.26
C ILE A 20 5.51 -11.93 6.20
N SER A 21 6.14 -10.82 6.54
CA SER A 21 6.43 -9.76 5.61
C SER A 21 7.89 -9.33 5.71
N LYS A 22 8.43 -8.86 4.59
CA LYS A 22 9.75 -8.26 4.50
C LYS A 22 9.58 -6.92 3.79
N SER A 23 10.01 -5.86 4.46
CA SER A 23 10.13 -4.52 3.90
C SER A 23 11.59 -4.08 3.91
N PHE A 24 11.86 -2.83 3.52
CA PHE A 24 13.20 -2.27 3.64
C PHE A 24 13.64 -2.00 5.09
N GLN A 25 12.71 -1.97 6.03
CA GLN A 25 13.01 -1.82 7.46
C GLN A 25 13.40 -3.15 8.12
N GLY A 26 12.94 -4.29 7.59
CA GLY A 26 13.24 -5.59 8.14
C GLY A 26 12.13 -6.60 7.89
N ILE A 27 12.13 -7.65 8.71
CA ILE A 27 11.13 -8.72 8.68
C ILE A 27 10.14 -8.46 9.81
N ASN A 28 8.85 -8.54 9.50
CA ASN A 28 7.76 -8.55 10.48
C ASN A 28 6.97 -9.85 10.31
N HIS A 29 6.41 -10.38 11.40
CA HIS A 29 5.65 -11.63 11.36
C HIS A 29 4.73 -11.78 12.56
N HIS A 30 3.66 -12.55 12.37
CA HIS A 30 2.69 -12.90 13.40
C HIS A 30 2.33 -14.40 13.30
N ASN A 31 2.11 -15.04 14.45
CA ASN A 31 1.65 -16.43 14.58
C ASN A 31 2.34 -17.47 13.67
N LEU A 32 3.64 -17.35 13.44
CA LEU A 32 4.37 -18.30 12.60
C LEU A 32 4.46 -19.70 13.23
N PRO A 33 4.50 -20.76 12.42
CA PRO A 33 4.86 -22.10 12.89
C PRO A 33 6.21 -22.07 13.62
N THR A 34 6.32 -22.81 14.74
CA THR A 34 7.52 -22.81 15.60
C THR A 34 8.79 -23.16 14.84
N SER A 35 8.70 -24.10 13.91
CA SER A 35 9.82 -24.52 13.05
C SER A 35 10.33 -23.37 12.16
N LEU A 36 9.42 -22.56 11.61
CA LEU A 36 9.74 -21.40 10.79
C LEU A 36 10.29 -20.25 11.65
N SER A 37 9.67 -19.98 12.80
CA SER A 37 10.13 -18.92 13.71
C SER A 37 11.57 -19.17 14.19
N SER A 38 11.89 -20.41 14.58
CA SER A 38 13.24 -20.83 14.93
C SER A 38 14.21 -20.61 13.76
N LEU A 39 13.83 -21.00 12.54
CA LEU A 39 14.66 -20.84 11.36
C LEU A 39 14.96 -19.37 11.03
N ILE A 40 13.96 -18.49 11.12
CA ILE A 40 14.12 -17.05 10.85
C ILE A 40 15.18 -16.43 11.77
N SER A 41 15.25 -16.85 13.03
CA SER A 41 16.26 -16.35 13.99
C SER A 41 17.70 -16.67 13.59
N THR A 42 17.90 -17.68 12.74
CA THR A 42 19.23 -18.11 12.26
C THR A 42 19.59 -17.57 10.88
N ALA A 43 18.63 -16.96 10.17
CA ALA A 43 18.83 -16.43 8.84
C ALA A 43 19.53 -15.06 8.90
N THR A 44 20.56 -14.86 8.07
CA THR A 44 21.22 -13.55 7.93
C THR A 44 20.50 -12.64 6.95
N GLU A 45 19.84 -13.21 5.94
CA GLU A 45 19.04 -12.48 4.95
C GLU A 45 17.89 -13.38 4.47
N ILE A 46 16.64 -12.91 4.51
CA ILE A 46 15.51 -13.64 3.91
C ILE A 46 15.30 -13.12 2.49
N HIS A 47 15.28 -13.99 1.49
CA HIS A 47 15.04 -13.60 0.10
C HIS A 47 13.55 -13.65 -0.26
N TRP A 48 12.85 -14.70 0.17
CA TRP A 48 11.44 -14.93 -0.12
C TRP A 48 10.84 -15.91 0.89
N ALA A 49 9.56 -15.76 1.22
CA ALA A 49 8.82 -16.70 2.04
C ALA A 49 7.39 -16.87 1.52
N SER A 50 6.80 -18.04 1.75
CA SER A 50 5.40 -18.32 1.48
C SER A 50 4.85 -19.26 2.54
N LEU A 51 3.69 -18.91 3.07
CA LEU A 51 2.91 -19.72 3.99
C LEU A 51 1.73 -20.34 3.21
N GLY A 52 1.45 -21.60 3.48
CA GLY A 52 0.33 -22.33 2.90
C GLY A 52 -0.89 -22.34 3.81
N PRO A 53 -1.98 -22.97 3.36
CA PRO A 53 -3.27 -22.96 4.05
C PRO A 53 -3.37 -23.91 5.26
N VAL A 54 -2.36 -24.76 5.46
CA VAL A 54 -2.30 -25.75 6.55
C VAL A 54 -1.09 -25.47 7.45
N PRO A 55 -1.15 -25.86 8.74
CA PRO A 55 -0.02 -25.73 9.65
C PRO A 55 1.22 -26.42 9.07
N GLU A 56 2.42 -25.91 9.35
CA GLU A 56 3.68 -26.51 8.86
C GLU A 56 3.77 -26.66 7.33
N SER A 57 2.91 -25.97 6.56
CA SER A 57 3.08 -25.77 5.12
C SER A 57 3.65 -24.38 4.91
N TRP A 58 4.96 -24.31 4.77
CA TRP A 58 5.69 -23.07 4.53
C TRP A 58 6.97 -23.36 3.76
N LEU A 59 7.48 -22.36 3.07
CA LEU A 59 8.72 -22.41 2.31
C LEU A 59 9.50 -21.11 2.53
N LEU A 60 10.80 -21.22 2.80
CA LEU A 60 11.68 -20.08 3.07
C LEU A 60 12.96 -20.18 2.23
N SER A 61 13.24 -19.14 1.45
CA SER A 61 14.53 -18.92 0.80
C SER A 61 15.29 -17.85 1.55
N PHE A 62 16.50 -18.16 2.00
CA PHE A 62 17.29 -17.28 2.87
C PHE A 62 18.79 -17.52 2.66
N LYS A 63 19.60 -16.68 3.31
CA LYS A 63 21.04 -16.80 3.44
C LYS A 63 21.36 -17.18 4.87
N ASP A 64 22.18 -18.21 5.08
CA ASP A 64 22.58 -18.64 6.42
C ASP A 64 23.79 -17.83 6.95
N ALA A 65 24.25 -18.17 8.16
CA ALA A 65 25.42 -17.55 8.78
C ALA A 65 26.74 -17.80 8.00
N SER A 66 26.81 -18.85 7.16
CA SER A 66 27.95 -19.09 6.28
C SER A 66 27.92 -18.25 5.00
N GLY A 67 26.84 -17.49 4.81
CA GLY A 67 26.62 -16.68 3.62
C GLY A 67 26.11 -17.49 2.42
N ARG A 68 25.71 -18.74 2.61
CA ARG A 68 25.19 -19.60 1.55
C ARG A 68 23.67 -19.44 1.42
N SER A 69 23.19 -19.35 0.18
CA SER A 69 21.75 -19.38 -0.11
C SER A 69 21.20 -20.78 0.14
N SER A 70 20.11 -20.85 0.89
CA SER A 70 19.48 -22.06 1.37
C SER A 70 17.96 -21.97 1.22
N ILE A 71 17.34 -23.11 0.98
CA ILE A 71 15.88 -23.27 0.95
C ILE A 71 15.51 -24.31 2.00
N ARG A 72 14.50 -23.99 2.82
CA ARG A 72 13.93 -24.90 3.82
C ARG A 72 12.41 -24.81 3.79
N TRP A 73 11.76 -25.87 4.24
CA TRP A 73 10.30 -25.96 4.24
C TRP A 73 9.78 -26.72 5.44
N GLY A 74 8.50 -26.48 5.73
CA GLY A 74 7.77 -27.18 6.78
C GLY A 74 7.38 -28.60 6.40
N ALA A 75 7.03 -29.39 7.42
CA ALA A 75 6.78 -30.83 7.26
C ALA A 75 5.56 -31.15 6.37
N LEU A 76 4.61 -30.23 6.24
CA LEU A 76 3.38 -30.41 5.46
C LEU A 76 3.42 -29.65 4.11
N LEU A 77 4.60 -29.39 3.57
CA LEU A 77 4.74 -28.89 2.19
C LEU A 77 4.26 -29.95 1.17
N PRO A 78 3.56 -29.60 0.07
CA PRO A 78 3.13 -30.59 -0.93
C PRO A 78 4.27 -31.50 -1.40
N GLN A 79 4.07 -32.84 -1.35
CA GLN A 79 5.11 -33.84 -1.63
C GLN A 79 5.77 -33.67 -3.01
N ARG A 80 4.97 -33.30 -4.01
CA ARG A 80 5.46 -33.03 -5.37
C ARG A 80 6.41 -31.83 -5.38
N LEU A 81 6.11 -30.78 -4.61
CA LEU A 81 6.99 -29.62 -4.47
C LEU A 81 8.27 -29.98 -3.72
N GLN A 82 8.20 -30.76 -2.64
CA GLN A 82 9.40 -31.24 -1.94
C GLN A 82 10.36 -31.98 -2.89
N THR A 83 9.82 -32.85 -3.75
CA THR A 83 10.59 -33.60 -4.74
C THR A 83 11.26 -32.68 -5.78
N ILE A 84 10.59 -31.60 -6.17
CA ILE A 84 11.14 -30.57 -7.08
C ILE A 84 12.27 -29.82 -6.38
N LEU A 85 12.03 -29.34 -5.15
CA LEU A 85 12.98 -28.52 -4.39
C LEU A 85 14.25 -29.30 -4.03
N ALA A 86 14.15 -30.59 -3.73
CA ALA A 86 15.31 -31.45 -3.47
C ALA A 86 16.30 -31.53 -4.65
N LYS A 87 15.85 -31.21 -5.87
CA LYS A 87 16.67 -31.21 -7.10
C LYS A 87 16.96 -29.80 -7.62
N THR A 88 16.42 -28.76 -6.97
CA THR A 88 16.51 -27.38 -7.43
C THR A 88 17.71 -26.68 -6.80
N TRP A 89 18.43 -25.87 -7.57
CA TRP A 89 19.51 -25.04 -7.02
C TRP A 89 18.96 -23.90 -6.17
N HIS A 90 19.75 -23.42 -5.22
CA HIS A 90 19.31 -22.34 -4.34
C HIS A 90 19.66 -20.99 -4.98
N SER A 91 18.63 -20.19 -5.28
CA SER A 91 18.77 -18.86 -5.86
C SER A 91 17.99 -17.83 -5.03
N PRO A 92 18.55 -16.63 -4.79
CA PRO A 92 17.81 -15.54 -4.15
C PRO A 92 16.70 -14.97 -5.06
N HIS A 93 16.71 -15.34 -6.34
CA HIS A 93 15.69 -14.98 -7.33
C HIS A 93 14.61 -16.06 -7.50
N LEU A 94 14.72 -17.20 -6.81
CA LEU A 94 13.66 -18.19 -6.81
C LEU A 94 12.42 -17.59 -6.13
N ARG A 95 11.26 -17.73 -6.77
CA ARG A 95 9.97 -17.29 -6.26
C ARG A 95 9.05 -18.49 -6.16
N PHE A 96 8.14 -18.43 -5.20
CA PHE A 96 7.16 -19.48 -4.99
C PHE A 96 5.94 -18.91 -4.27
N CYS A 97 4.80 -19.53 -4.52
CA CYS A 97 3.54 -19.23 -3.85
C CYS A 97 2.83 -20.56 -3.55
N LEU A 98 2.30 -20.67 -2.34
CA LEU A 98 1.49 -21.79 -1.85
C LEU A 98 0.04 -21.32 -1.76
N GLY A 99 -0.91 -22.16 -2.17
CA GLY A 99 -2.32 -21.84 -2.11
C GLY A 99 -3.20 -22.99 -1.63
N PRO A 100 -4.53 -22.86 -1.74
CA PRO A 100 -5.50 -23.90 -1.39
C PRO A 100 -5.23 -25.26 -2.08
N ASN A 101 -5.76 -26.36 -1.55
CA ASN A 101 -5.79 -27.67 -2.25
C ASN A 101 -4.41 -28.20 -2.70
N ASP A 102 -3.39 -28.07 -1.85
CA ASP A 102 -2.00 -28.45 -2.14
C ASP A 102 -1.43 -27.80 -3.42
N SER A 103 -2.01 -26.67 -3.81
CA SER A 103 -1.59 -25.94 -5.00
C SER A 103 -0.33 -25.15 -4.73
N PHE A 104 0.54 -25.12 -5.75
CA PHE A 104 1.76 -24.35 -5.68
C PHE A 104 2.21 -23.93 -7.07
N ILE A 105 3.01 -22.87 -7.09
CA ILE A 105 3.86 -22.51 -8.22
C ILE A 105 5.24 -22.15 -7.69
N VAL A 106 6.28 -22.60 -8.37
CA VAL A 106 7.67 -22.20 -8.16
C VAL A 106 8.22 -21.75 -9.50
N TRP A 107 8.84 -20.58 -9.52
CA TRP A 107 9.39 -20.02 -10.75
C TRP A 107 10.71 -19.27 -10.54
N HIS A 108 11.49 -19.27 -11.60
CA HIS A 108 12.80 -18.65 -11.81
C HIS A 108 12.93 -18.45 -13.33
N PRO A 109 13.80 -17.56 -13.83
CA PRO A 109 14.04 -17.43 -15.28
C PRO A 109 14.30 -18.75 -16.03
N GLU A 110 14.84 -19.76 -15.35
CA GLU A 110 15.23 -21.07 -15.91
C GLU A 110 14.37 -22.25 -15.42
N LEU A 111 13.41 -22.00 -14.53
CA LEU A 111 12.59 -23.04 -13.92
C LEU A 111 11.18 -22.53 -13.75
N ILE A 112 10.20 -23.30 -14.20
CA ILE A 112 8.83 -23.15 -13.74
C ILE A 112 8.19 -24.51 -13.52
N ARG A 113 7.56 -24.68 -12.36
CA ARG A 113 6.74 -25.86 -12.04
C ARG A 113 5.54 -25.41 -11.21
N TRP A 114 4.39 -26.03 -11.44
CA TRP A 114 3.21 -25.88 -10.62
C TRP A 114 2.45 -27.20 -10.49
N ALA A 115 1.49 -27.23 -9.59
CA ALA A 115 0.48 -28.28 -9.51
C ALA A 115 -0.80 -27.74 -8.87
N ASN A 116 -1.93 -28.35 -9.23
CA ASN A 116 -3.25 -28.13 -8.62
C ASN A 116 -3.71 -26.67 -8.61
N LEU A 117 -3.27 -25.84 -9.56
CA LEU A 117 -3.72 -24.45 -9.65
C LEU A 117 -5.23 -24.40 -9.99
N PRO A 118 -5.93 -23.30 -9.64
CA PRO A 118 -7.26 -23.04 -10.19
C PRO A 118 -7.23 -23.17 -11.72
N PRO A 119 -8.19 -23.87 -12.38
CA PRO A 119 -8.12 -24.15 -13.81
C PRO A 119 -7.89 -22.91 -14.68
N SER A 120 -8.62 -21.83 -14.40
CA SER A 120 -8.47 -20.56 -15.13
C SER A 120 -7.08 -19.91 -14.95
N LEU A 121 -6.44 -20.09 -13.78
CA LEU A 121 -5.07 -19.63 -13.56
C LEU A 121 -4.06 -20.50 -14.32
N GLU A 122 -4.24 -21.82 -14.29
CA GLU A 122 -3.41 -22.74 -15.06
C GLU A 122 -3.48 -22.45 -16.56
N ASP A 123 -4.69 -22.32 -17.12
CA ASP A 123 -4.91 -21.99 -18.53
C ASP A 123 -4.21 -20.67 -18.91
N SER A 124 -4.28 -19.68 -18.02
CA SER A 124 -3.62 -18.39 -18.20
C SER A 124 -2.09 -18.54 -18.28
N LEU A 125 -1.49 -19.25 -17.31
CA LEU A 125 -0.05 -19.51 -17.28
C LEU A 125 0.42 -20.37 -18.45
N GLN A 126 -0.36 -21.37 -18.85
CA GLN A 126 -0.08 -22.18 -20.04
C GLN A 126 -0.12 -21.34 -21.32
N SER A 127 -1.06 -20.40 -21.42
CA SER A 127 -1.12 -19.48 -22.55
C SER A 127 0.11 -18.57 -22.64
N TRP A 128 0.81 -18.33 -21.53
CA TRP A 128 2.04 -17.53 -21.52
C TRP A 128 3.27 -18.29 -22.00
N LEU A 129 3.15 -19.59 -22.24
CA LEU A 129 4.23 -20.45 -22.70
C LEU A 129 4.11 -20.73 -24.21
N THR A 130 5.26 -20.94 -24.83
CA THR A 130 5.43 -21.52 -26.16
C THR A 130 6.36 -22.72 -26.04
N PRO A 131 6.47 -23.58 -27.07
CA PRO A 131 7.48 -24.64 -27.08
C PRO A 131 8.92 -24.12 -26.90
N SER A 132 9.16 -22.84 -27.22
CA SER A 132 10.47 -22.18 -27.19
C SER A 132 10.74 -21.36 -25.93
N GLY A 133 9.77 -21.22 -25.02
CA GLY A 133 9.91 -20.40 -23.82
C GLY A 133 8.70 -19.52 -23.54
N TRP A 134 8.92 -18.27 -23.11
CA TRP A 134 7.86 -17.36 -22.68
C TRP A 134 7.30 -16.53 -23.84
N ARG A 135 5.99 -16.62 -24.09
CA ARG A 135 5.26 -15.75 -25.04
C ARG A 135 5.19 -14.32 -24.55
N VAL A 136 4.89 -14.15 -23.26
CA VAL A 136 4.64 -12.85 -22.62
C VAL A 136 5.55 -12.60 -21.42
N GLY A 137 6.72 -13.24 -21.41
CA GLY A 137 7.65 -13.19 -20.29
C GLY A 137 7.27 -14.13 -19.13
N PRO A 138 8.22 -14.41 -18.22
CA PRO A 138 7.96 -15.23 -17.04
C PRO A 138 6.97 -14.53 -16.10
N PRO A 139 6.39 -15.25 -15.11
CA PRO A 139 5.54 -14.65 -14.12
C PRO A 139 6.33 -13.64 -13.28
N ARG A 140 5.78 -12.44 -13.12
CA ARG A 140 6.27 -11.42 -12.20
C ARG A 140 5.58 -11.54 -10.85
N ILE A 141 4.26 -11.69 -10.87
CA ILE A 141 3.41 -11.89 -9.68
C ILE A 141 2.42 -13.01 -9.98
N VAL A 142 2.28 -13.96 -9.05
CA VAL A 142 1.21 -14.97 -9.05
C VAL A 142 0.75 -15.18 -7.62
N THR A 143 -0.53 -14.98 -7.35
CA THR A 143 -1.16 -15.22 -6.04
C THR A 143 -2.61 -15.62 -6.24
N TRP A 144 -3.14 -16.46 -5.36
CA TRP A 144 -4.52 -16.92 -5.42
C TRP A 144 -5.02 -17.31 -4.04
N GLY A 145 -6.33 -17.20 -3.86
CA GLY A 145 -7.03 -17.52 -2.62
C GLY A 145 -8.11 -18.59 -2.83
N PRO A 146 -8.94 -18.85 -1.81
CA PRO A 146 -10.13 -19.68 -1.94
C PRO A 146 -11.12 -19.16 -2.99
N GLU A 147 -12.08 -20.02 -3.37
CA GLU A 147 -13.15 -19.72 -4.33
C GLU A 147 -12.68 -19.27 -5.72
N GLY A 148 -11.48 -19.71 -6.13
CA GLY A 148 -10.96 -19.47 -7.48
C GLY A 148 -10.50 -18.03 -7.74
N ALA A 149 -10.41 -17.18 -6.71
CA ALA A 149 -9.84 -15.84 -6.85
C ALA A 149 -8.34 -15.92 -7.11
N PHE A 150 -7.85 -15.18 -8.10
CA PHE A 150 -6.42 -15.11 -8.39
C PHE A 150 -6.03 -13.79 -9.03
N PHE A 151 -4.74 -13.49 -8.96
CA PHE A 151 -4.07 -12.46 -9.72
C PHE A 151 -2.75 -13.00 -10.28
N ALA A 152 -2.53 -12.80 -11.57
CA ALA A 152 -1.29 -13.11 -12.24
C ALA A 152 -0.87 -11.97 -13.16
N MET A 153 0.41 -11.60 -13.10
CA MET A 153 1.04 -10.63 -13.99
C MET A 153 2.38 -11.16 -14.48
N SER A 154 2.64 -11.06 -15.79
CA SER A 154 3.93 -11.41 -16.39
C SER A 154 4.93 -10.26 -16.33
N GLU A 155 6.21 -10.54 -16.57
CA GLU A 155 7.26 -9.51 -16.70
C GLU A 155 7.01 -8.57 -17.89
N TYR A 156 6.26 -8.97 -18.92
CA TYR A 156 5.93 -8.10 -20.06
C TYR A 156 4.62 -7.33 -19.86
N GLY A 157 3.98 -7.47 -18.69
CA GLY A 157 2.80 -6.69 -18.31
C GLY A 157 1.46 -7.31 -18.69
N ASP A 158 1.43 -8.54 -19.18
CA ASP A 158 0.18 -9.28 -19.36
C ASP A 158 -0.42 -9.61 -18.00
N VAL A 159 -1.69 -9.24 -17.81
CA VAL A 159 -2.39 -9.37 -16.52
C VAL A 159 -3.66 -10.17 -16.72
N VAL A 160 -3.83 -11.18 -15.86
CA VAL A 160 -5.05 -11.99 -15.78
C VAL A 160 -5.44 -12.15 -14.33
N TYR A 161 -6.71 -11.97 -14.01
CA TYR A 161 -7.22 -12.10 -12.65
C TYR A 161 -8.67 -12.62 -12.67
N ARG A 162 -9.07 -13.21 -11.54
CA ARG A 162 -10.46 -13.60 -11.26
C ARG A 162 -10.80 -13.15 -9.84
N LEU A 163 -12.03 -12.67 -9.66
CA LEU A 163 -12.50 -12.04 -8.42
C LEU A 163 -13.27 -13.01 -7.51
N GLY A 164 -12.93 -14.30 -7.60
CA GLY A 164 -13.61 -15.37 -6.87
C GLY A 164 -15.00 -15.72 -7.43
N ASP A 165 -15.66 -16.66 -6.77
CA ASP A 165 -17.04 -17.06 -7.04
C ASP A 165 -18.03 -16.31 -6.13
N GLY A 166 -19.15 -15.86 -6.69
CA GLY A 166 -20.16 -15.10 -5.98
C GLY A 166 -19.62 -13.80 -5.37
N ASP A 167 -19.93 -13.58 -4.10
CA ASP A 167 -19.55 -12.39 -3.32
C ASP A 167 -18.44 -12.68 -2.29
N SER A 168 -17.61 -13.70 -2.55
CA SER A 168 -16.55 -14.13 -1.61
C SER A 168 -15.38 -13.14 -1.49
N TRP A 169 -15.17 -12.29 -2.50
CA TRP A 169 -14.05 -11.34 -2.60
C TRP A 169 -14.53 -9.92 -2.95
N GLU A 170 -15.53 -9.42 -2.22
CA GLU A 170 -16.17 -8.12 -2.47
C GLU A 170 -15.19 -6.94 -2.39
N ILE A 171 -14.37 -6.84 -1.34
CA ILE A 171 -13.41 -5.75 -1.14
C ILE A 171 -12.31 -5.81 -2.19
N TYR A 172 -11.81 -7.01 -2.53
CA TYR A 172 -10.86 -7.18 -3.61
C TYR A 172 -11.45 -6.77 -4.95
N LYS A 173 -12.69 -7.18 -5.25
CA LYS A 173 -13.43 -6.77 -6.45
C LYS A 173 -13.61 -5.26 -6.52
N GLU A 174 -14.08 -4.64 -5.45
CA GLU A 174 -14.24 -3.18 -5.36
C GLU A 174 -12.92 -2.47 -5.64
N THR A 175 -11.81 -2.95 -5.05
CA THR A 175 -10.48 -2.38 -5.24
C THR A 175 -10.02 -2.48 -6.70
N VAL A 176 -10.20 -3.64 -7.33
CA VAL A 176 -9.85 -3.85 -8.74
C VAL A 176 -10.69 -2.96 -9.66
N GLU A 177 -11.99 -2.85 -9.42
CA GLU A 177 -12.91 -2.01 -10.19
C GLU A 177 -12.57 -0.52 -10.04
N GLU A 178 -12.28 -0.08 -8.81
CA GLU A 178 -11.89 1.29 -8.49
C GLU A 178 -10.60 1.70 -9.21
N TRP A 179 -9.56 0.83 -9.18
CA TRP A 179 -8.30 1.11 -9.87
C TRP A 179 -8.48 1.11 -11.38
N LYS A 180 -9.27 0.19 -11.96
CA LYS A 180 -9.57 0.20 -13.39
C LYS A 180 -10.35 1.42 -13.85
N ALA A 181 -11.18 2.00 -12.97
CA ALA A 181 -11.91 3.22 -13.25
C ALA A 181 -11.04 4.49 -13.13
N GLU A 182 -9.86 4.40 -12.52
CA GLU A 182 -8.94 5.52 -12.38
C GLU A 182 -8.33 5.92 -13.74
N LYS A 183 -8.47 7.19 -14.12
CA LYS A 183 -7.95 7.71 -15.38
C LYS A 183 -6.43 7.54 -15.45
N GLY A 184 -5.98 6.78 -16.44
CA GLY A 184 -4.56 6.53 -16.71
C GLY A 184 -3.95 5.37 -15.93
N PHE A 185 -4.74 4.66 -15.10
CA PHE A 185 -4.24 3.49 -14.38
C PHE A 185 -3.77 2.39 -15.34
N SER A 186 -2.62 1.82 -15.02
CA SER A 186 -2.06 0.66 -15.69
C SER A 186 -1.63 -0.37 -14.65
N TRP A 187 -1.92 -1.65 -14.91
CA TRP A 187 -1.45 -2.74 -14.05
C TRP A 187 0.08 -2.83 -13.96
N SER A 188 0.81 -2.25 -14.92
CA SER A 188 2.27 -2.12 -14.84
C SER A 188 2.73 -1.29 -13.64
N GLU A 189 1.86 -0.40 -13.13
CA GLU A 189 2.08 0.37 -11.89
C GLU A 189 1.95 -0.49 -10.63
N LEU A 190 1.40 -1.70 -10.72
CA LEU A 190 1.33 -2.60 -9.58
C LEU A 190 2.74 -3.08 -9.22
N ALA A 191 3.12 -2.85 -7.97
CA ALA A 191 4.40 -3.27 -7.43
C ALA A 191 4.30 -4.65 -6.79
N PHE A 192 3.22 -4.89 -6.07
CA PHE A 192 3.01 -6.11 -5.30
C PHE A 192 1.51 -6.37 -5.07
N ILE A 193 1.13 -7.64 -5.04
CA ILE A 193 -0.17 -8.09 -4.54
C ILE A 193 -0.02 -9.49 -3.92
N ALA A 194 -0.73 -9.73 -2.81
CA ALA A 194 -0.88 -11.03 -2.19
C ALA A 194 -2.33 -11.22 -1.77
N LEU A 195 -2.93 -12.34 -2.19
CA LEU A 195 -4.21 -12.85 -1.73
C LEU A 195 -3.96 -13.86 -0.61
N ASP A 196 -4.81 -13.89 0.42
CA ASP A 196 -4.73 -14.89 1.48
C ASP A 196 -5.20 -16.27 0.97
N PRO A 197 -4.40 -17.34 1.17
CA PRO A 197 -4.76 -18.67 0.70
C PRO A 197 -5.83 -19.37 1.57
N THR A 198 -6.28 -18.75 2.66
CA THR A 198 -7.21 -19.32 3.64
C THR A 198 -8.48 -18.51 3.85
N ILE A 199 -8.39 -17.18 3.74
CA ILE A 199 -9.47 -16.27 4.12
C ILE A 199 -9.88 -15.45 2.90
N SER A 200 -11.13 -15.62 2.48
CA SER A 200 -11.67 -14.83 1.38
C SER A 200 -11.69 -13.35 1.75
N ASP A 201 -11.39 -12.52 0.77
CA ASP A 201 -11.35 -11.06 0.89
C ASP A 201 -10.25 -10.50 1.80
N GLN A 202 -9.29 -11.32 2.24
CA GLN A 202 -8.06 -10.86 2.87
C GLN A 202 -6.94 -10.76 1.82
N PHE A 203 -6.39 -9.56 1.64
CA PHE A 203 -5.34 -9.29 0.64
C PHE A 203 -4.56 -8.00 0.93
N VAL A 204 -3.48 -7.80 0.19
CA VAL A 204 -2.77 -6.52 0.11
C VAL A 204 -2.33 -6.30 -1.33
N ALA A 205 -2.45 -5.07 -1.82
CA ALA A 205 -2.01 -4.63 -3.14
C ALA A 205 -1.34 -3.24 -3.02
N ILE A 206 -0.14 -3.12 -3.57
CA ILE A 206 0.71 -1.93 -3.47
C ILE A 206 1.12 -1.50 -4.88
N ARG A 207 0.95 -0.21 -5.20
CA ARG A 207 1.37 0.42 -6.46
C ARG A 207 2.73 1.09 -6.31
N ASN A 208 3.41 1.33 -7.43
CA ASN A 208 4.74 1.94 -7.50
C ASN A 208 4.77 3.39 -7.00
N ASP A 209 3.62 4.08 -7.00
CA ASP A 209 3.45 5.42 -6.45
C ASP A 209 3.32 5.44 -4.90
N GLY A 210 3.24 4.26 -4.28
CA GLY A 210 3.01 4.08 -2.84
C GLY A 210 1.54 4.07 -2.44
N THR A 211 0.60 4.18 -3.38
CA THR A 211 -0.81 3.92 -3.12
C THR A 211 -0.99 2.44 -2.82
N TRP A 212 -1.77 2.10 -1.79
CA TRP A 212 -2.08 0.71 -1.50
C TRP A 212 -3.54 0.53 -1.08
N ALA A 213 -4.00 -0.70 -1.25
CA ALA A 213 -5.30 -1.17 -0.79
C ALA A 213 -5.11 -2.58 -0.23
N GLY A 214 -5.87 -2.93 0.78
CA GLY A 214 -5.81 -4.22 1.41
C GLY A 214 -7.03 -4.46 2.26
N SER A 215 -7.09 -5.64 2.83
CA SER A 215 -8.15 -6.05 3.72
C SER A 215 -7.56 -7.14 4.61
N ILE A 216 -7.63 -6.93 5.92
CA ILE A 216 -7.06 -7.82 6.93
C ILE A 216 -7.89 -7.70 8.20
N ASP A 217 -7.76 -8.67 9.11
CA ASP A 217 -8.32 -8.61 10.45
C ASP A 217 -7.73 -7.42 11.24
N ASP A 218 -8.56 -6.73 12.03
CA ASP A 218 -8.21 -5.52 12.80
C ASP A 218 -6.92 -5.73 13.64
N ILE A 219 -6.64 -6.96 14.10
CA ILE A 219 -5.45 -7.28 14.90
C ILE A 219 -4.14 -7.05 14.13
N ASN A 220 -4.18 -7.14 12.79
CA ASN A 220 -3.00 -7.09 11.93
C ASN A 220 -2.94 -5.85 11.02
N GLU A 221 -3.84 -4.89 11.22
CA GLU A 221 -3.90 -3.64 10.44
C GLU A 221 -2.56 -2.89 10.46
N ASP A 222 -2.00 -2.68 11.65
CA ASP A 222 -0.71 -1.99 11.84
C ASP A 222 0.42 -2.64 11.04
N ALA A 223 0.45 -3.98 10.98
CA ALA A 223 1.51 -4.70 10.28
C ALA A 223 1.41 -4.54 8.76
N LEU A 224 0.19 -4.44 8.23
CA LEU A 224 -0.05 -4.22 6.81
C LEU A 224 0.27 -2.77 6.42
N GLU A 225 -0.12 -1.80 7.25
CA GLU A 225 0.24 -0.40 7.07
C GLU A 225 1.77 -0.21 7.13
N ASP A 226 2.43 -0.77 8.14
CA ASP A 226 3.89 -0.73 8.28
C ASP A 226 4.60 -1.32 7.06
N LEU A 227 4.12 -2.45 6.53
CA LEU A 227 4.66 -3.01 5.30
C LEU A 227 4.51 -2.03 4.15
N ALA A 228 3.32 -1.50 3.94
CA ALA A 228 3.01 -0.67 2.79
C ALA A 228 3.79 0.66 2.81
N LEU A 229 3.86 1.32 3.96
CA LEU A 229 4.65 2.54 4.17
C LEU A 229 6.15 2.31 3.92
N ASN A 230 6.64 1.10 4.25
CA ASN A 230 8.06 0.77 4.15
C ASN A 230 8.43 -0.07 2.93
N PHE A 231 7.47 -0.33 2.03
CA PHE A 231 7.66 -1.18 0.86
C PHE A 231 8.75 -0.64 -0.07
N PHE A 232 8.92 0.70 -0.13
CA PHE A 232 9.88 1.40 -0.99
C PHE A 232 10.95 2.24 -0.26
N ALA A 233 11.03 2.20 1.08
CA ALA A 233 11.75 3.21 1.88
C ALA A 233 13.24 3.44 1.47
N LYS A 234 13.97 2.44 0.95
CA LYS A 234 15.35 2.64 0.49
C LYS A 234 15.49 3.19 -0.94
N ALA A 235 14.48 3.06 -1.80
CA ALA A 235 14.58 3.52 -3.19
C ALA A 235 14.72 5.05 -3.28
N LYS A 236 14.10 5.79 -2.35
CA LYS A 236 14.13 7.27 -2.34
C LYS A 236 15.46 7.86 -1.84
N LYS A 237 16.17 7.19 -0.91
CA LYS A 237 17.38 7.75 -0.27
C LYS A 237 18.64 7.72 -1.15
N SER A 238 18.65 6.90 -2.20
CA SER A 238 19.82 6.71 -3.08
C SER A 238 19.96 7.79 -4.17
N ARG A 239 18.85 8.38 -4.64
CA ARG A 239 18.89 9.33 -5.78
C ARG A 239 19.52 10.68 -5.47
N ASN A 240 19.58 11.11 -4.22
CA ASN A 240 20.06 12.46 -3.86
C ASN A 240 21.58 12.57 -3.61
N ARG A 241 22.38 11.51 -3.81
CA ARG A 241 23.81 11.52 -3.43
C ARG A 241 24.81 11.69 -4.58
N SER A 242 24.37 11.89 -5.84
CA SER A 242 25.28 11.84 -7.00
C SER A 242 25.51 13.14 -7.77
N GLN A 243 25.01 14.30 -7.32
CA GLN A 243 25.28 15.58 -7.99
C GLN A 243 25.97 16.58 -7.07
N SER A 244 27.29 16.43 -6.92
CA SER A 244 28.17 17.53 -6.49
C SER A 244 29.49 17.44 -7.25
N GLY A 245 29.57 18.16 -8.37
CA GLY A 245 30.79 18.24 -9.17
C GLY A 245 30.68 19.27 -10.30
N HIS A 246 31.17 20.47 -10.01
CA HIS A 246 31.60 21.55 -10.92
C HIS A 246 30.59 22.18 -11.91
N GLN A 247 30.38 23.49 -11.77
CA GLN A 247 30.86 24.47 -12.76
C GLN A 247 30.76 25.92 -12.23
N ASN A 248 31.86 26.67 -12.40
CA ASN A 248 31.92 28.12 -12.33
C ASN A 248 31.38 28.69 -13.65
N SER A 249 30.39 29.57 -13.61
CA SER A 249 30.06 30.48 -14.72
C SER A 249 29.26 31.67 -14.22
N THR A 250 29.83 32.86 -14.42
CA THR A 250 29.23 34.19 -14.26
C THR A 250 28.23 34.46 -15.37
N ALA A 251 26.94 34.62 -15.04
CA ALA A 251 25.92 35.19 -15.92
C ALA A 251 24.71 35.77 -15.13
N THR A 252 24.13 36.80 -15.74
CA THR A 252 23.09 37.80 -15.40
C THR A 252 21.79 37.27 -14.77
N PRO A 253 21.05 38.05 -13.93
CA PRO A 253 19.94 37.53 -13.14
C PRO A 253 18.63 37.50 -13.93
N LEU A 254 18.18 36.30 -14.29
CA LEU A 254 16.79 36.00 -14.57
C LEU A 254 16.26 35.16 -13.41
N LEU A 255 15.13 35.61 -12.83
CA LEU A 255 14.43 34.99 -11.71
C LEU A 255 13.91 33.60 -12.12
N SER A 256 14.78 32.59 -12.08
CA SER A 256 14.39 31.20 -12.15
C SER A 256 13.83 30.80 -10.78
N SER A 257 12.66 30.15 -10.78
CA SER A 257 12.02 29.55 -9.61
C SER A 257 12.83 28.35 -9.12
N SER A 258 14.01 28.64 -8.57
CA SER A 258 14.90 27.65 -8.00
C SER A 258 14.17 26.93 -6.87
N SER A 259 14.29 25.61 -6.85
CA SER A 259 13.92 24.71 -5.75
C SER A 259 14.55 25.20 -4.43
N THR A 260 13.92 26.16 -3.78
CA THR A 260 14.27 26.62 -2.45
C THR A 260 13.88 25.50 -1.51
N LYS A 261 14.88 24.98 -0.77
CA LYS A 261 14.65 24.13 0.39
C LYS A 261 13.55 24.77 1.24
N PRO A 262 12.54 24.00 1.70
CA PRO A 262 11.48 24.52 2.55
C PRO A 262 12.06 25.27 3.75
N ASP A 263 11.45 26.41 4.09
CA ASP A 263 11.74 27.09 5.34
C ASP A 263 11.40 26.14 6.50
N ALA A 264 12.39 25.85 7.35
CA ALA A 264 12.23 24.95 8.48
C ALA A 264 11.08 25.36 9.41
N ALA A 265 10.83 26.67 9.57
CA ALA A 265 9.73 27.15 10.40
C ALA A 265 8.36 26.80 9.80
N ILE A 266 8.18 27.00 8.49
CA ILE A 266 6.94 26.66 7.78
C ILE A 266 6.76 25.14 7.72
N GLN A 267 7.85 24.38 7.57
CA GLN A 267 7.80 22.93 7.62
C GLN A 267 7.28 22.42 8.98
N THR A 268 7.77 22.96 10.10
CA THR A 268 7.25 22.60 11.44
C THR A 268 5.75 22.92 11.57
N LEU A 269 5.30 24.05 11.01
CA LEU A 269 3.89 24.42 10.99
C LEU A 269 3.04 23.45 10.15
N TYR A 270 3.56 23.02 9.00
CA TYR A 270 2.92 21.98 8.18
C TYR A 270 2.81 20.66 8.93
N GLU A 271 3.89 20.21 9.57
CA GLU A 271 3.91 18.95 10.33
C GLU A 271 2.88 18.98 11.47
N GLN A 272 2.82 20.09 12.21
CA GLN A 272 1.83 20.29 13.26
C GLN A 272 0.40 20.29 12.71
N TRP A 273 0.11 21.10 11.69
CA TRP A 273 -1.22 21.18 11.08
C TRP A 273 -1.65 19.83 10.47
N SER A 274 -0.74 19.13 9.78
CA SER A 274 -1.03 17.83 9.17
C SER A 274 -1.39 16.79 10.21
N LYS A 275 -0.63 16.74 11.32
CA LYS A 275 -0.89 15.86 12.46
C LYS A 275 -2.23 16.15 13.13
N ASP A 276 -2.51 17.42 13.43
CA ASP A 276 -3.78 17.82 14.06
C ASP A 276 -4.98 17.51 13.15
N THR A 277 -4.83 17.77 11.86
CA THR A 277 -5.86 17.46 10.86
C THR A 277 -6.07 15.96 10.73
N ALA A 278 -5.00 15.17 10.63
CA ALA A 278 -5.09 13.71 10.54
C ALA A 278 -5.78 13.11 11.78
N SER A 279 -5.43 13.60 12.97
CA SER A 279 -6.06 13.18 14.24
C SER A 279 -7.57 13.48 14.26
N LYS A 280 -8.00 14.66 13.80
CA LYS A 280 -9.43 15.01 13.69
C LYS A 280 -10.18 14.11 12.70
N LEU A 281 -9.60 13.86 11.52
CA LEU A 281 -10.21 12.99 10.51
C LEU A 281 -10.31 11.54 11.01
N ALA A 282 -9.29 11.04 11.70
CA ALA A 282 -9.31 9.70 12.29
C ALA A 282 -10.37 9.57 13.39
N SER A 283 -10.50 10.57 14.28
CA SER A 283 -11.55 10.60 15.31
C SER A 283 -12.96 10.60 14.69
N ALA A 284 -13.17 11.35 13.61
CA ALA A 284 -14.43 11.38 12.89
C ALA A 284 -14.74 10.07 12.14
N LEU A 285 -13.73 9.45 11.55
CA LEU A 285 -13.87 8.11 10.94
C LEU A 285 -14.28 7.08 11.98
N ALA A 286 -13.64 7.07 13.15
CA ALA A 286 -13.98 6.17 14.25
C ALA A 286 -15.42 6.39 14.74
N ALA A 287 -15.95 7.61 14.66
CA ALA A 287 -17.32 7.93 15.08
C ALA A 287 -18.40 7.39 14.13
N ILE A 288 -18.06 7.12 12.86
CA ILE A 288 -18.98 6.56 11.85
C ILE A 288 -18.91 5.03 11.83
N GLY A 289 -17.86 4.46 12.42
CA GLY A 289 -17.72 3.01 12.55
C GLY A 289 -19.00 2.40 13.14
N PRO A 290 -19.39 1.19 12.71
CA PRO A 290 -20.60 0.55 13.20
C PRO A 290 -20.56 0.55 14.72
N THR A 291 -21.47 1.29 15.35
CA THR A 291 -21.66 1.22 16.80
C THR A 291 -21.94 -0.24 17.10
N THR A 292 -20.97 -0.92 17.68
CA THR A 292 -21.14 -2.27 18.23
C THR A 292 -22.12 -2.13 19.38
N GLY A 293 -23.42 -2.12 19.05
CA GLY A 293 -24.48 -2.21 20.04
C GLY A 293 -24.24 -3.47 20.86
N PRO A 294 -24.62 -3.47 22.15
CA PRO A 294 -24.56 -4.68 22.95
C PRO A 294 -25.33 -5.78 22.22
N SER A 295 -24.61 -6.82 21.81
CA SER A 295 -25.19 -7.95 21.07
C SER A 295 -26.38 -8.50 21.84
N PRO A 296 -27.55 -8.72 21.19
CA PRO A 296 -28.63 -9.45 21.82
C PRO A 296 -28.09 -10.83 22.22
N SER A 297 -28.19 -11.15 23.50
CA SER A 297 -27.75 -12.38 24.11
C SER A 297 -28.57 -13.56 23.56
N SER A 298 -28.14 -14.10 22.42
CA SER A 298 -28.65 -15.37 21.89
C SER A 298 -27.78 -16.50 22.45
N PRO A 299 -28.37 -17.48 23.15
CA PRO A 299 -27.64 -18.65 23.59
C PRO A 299 -27.53 -19.66 22.45
N SER A 300 -26.36 -20.32 22.38
CA SER A 300 -26.09 -21.63 21.75
C SER A 300 -25.29 -21.62 20.44
N GLY A 301 -24.04 -22.09 20.54
CA GLY A 301 -23.22 -22.57 19.44
C GLY A 301 -21.79 -22.00 19.44
N ASN A 302 -20.88 -22.62 20.20
CA ASN A 302 -19.47 -22.21 20.34
C ASN A 302 -18.63 -22.43 19.06
N ILE A 303 -18.91 -21.69 17.99
CA ILE A 303 -17.93 -21.43 16.94
C ILE A 303 -17.60 -19.94 17.02
N PRO A 304 -16.34 -19.55 17.33
CA PRO A 304 -15.94 -18.16 17.29
C PRO A 304 -16.22 -17.61 15.89
N VAL A 305 -17.25 -16.76 15.75
CA VAL A 305 -17.52 -16.03 14.51
C VAL A 305 -16.42 -15.01 14.36
N ARG A 306 -15.52 -15.24 13.41
CA ARG A 306 -14.43 -14.32 13.12
C ARG A 306 -14.99 -13.06 12.46
N PRO A 307 -14.56 -11.85 12.85
CA PRO A 307 -14.99 -10.62 12.19
C PRO A 307 -14.63 -10.66 10.69
N LYS A 308 -15.52 -10.11 9.86
CA LYS A 308 -15.26 -9.97 8.41
C LYS A 308 -14.11 -8.96 8.23
N PRO A 309 -13.11 -9.25 7.38
CA PRO A 309 -12.05 -8.30 7.04
C PRO A 309 -12.62 -6.96 6.58
N ARG A 310 -11.95 -5.85 6.92
CA ARG A 310 -12.36 -4.49 6.54
C ARG A 310 -11.43 -3.94 5.46
N LYS A 311 -12.00 -3.15 4.54
CA LYS A 311 -11.21 -2.48 3.51
C LYS A 311 -10.29 -1.44 4.16
N LEU A 312 -9.00 -1.68 4.06
CA LEU A 312 -7.94 -0.74 4.38
C LEU A 312 -7.45 -0.11 3.09
N GLN A 313 -7.47 1.21 3.02
CA GLN A 313 -6.99 1.90 1.85
C GLN A 313 -6.30 3.19 2.24
N VAL A 314 -4.97 3.18 2.20
CA VAL A 314 -4.19 4.41 2.27
C VAL A 314 -3.78 4.79 0.86
N ARG A 315 -4.53 5.76 0.35
CA ARG A 315 -4.14 6.60 -0.79
C ARG A 315 -3.05 7.55 -0.31
N SER A 316 -1.80 7.05 -0.28
CA SER A 316 -0.55 7.73 0.12
C SER A 316 -0.74 9.06 0.86
N SER A 317 -1.36 9.02 2.04
CA SER A 317 -1.39 10.14 2.97
C SER A 317 -0.14 10.04 3.81
N SER A 318 0.90 10.74 3.40
CA SER A 318 2.21 10.75 4.04
C SER A 318 2.17 11.46 5.40
N THR A 319 1.64 10.81 6.43
CA THR A 319 1.88 11.19 7.83
C THR A 319 1.67 9.97 8.73
N SER A 320 2.76 9.40 9.25
CA SER A 320 2.72 8.38 10.31
C SER A 320 1.97 8.96 11.52
N ILE A 321 0.85 8.36 11.91
CA ILE A 321 0.08 8.80 13.08
C ILE A 321 0.87 8.39 14.33
N PRO A 322 1.28 9.32 15.20
CA PRO A 322 1.91 8.95 16.47
C PRO A 322 0.88 8.31 17.40
N THR A 323 1.28 7.22 18.06
CA THR A 323 0.52 6.44 19.05
C THR A 323 0.29 7.26 20.33
N THR A 324 -0.58 8.26 20.26
CA THR A 324 -1.13 8.95 21.44
C THR A 324 -2.47 8.31 21.82
N THR A 325 -2.77 8.33 23.12
CA THR A 325 -4.02 7.83 23.71
C THR A 325 -5.22 8.19 22.83
N PRO A 326 -6.08 7.21 22.44
CA PRO A 326 -7.13 7.45 21.46
C PRO A 326 -8.05 8.56 21.96
N ALA A 327 -8.08 9.66 21.20
CA ALA A 327 -9.06 10.72 21.42
C ALA A 327 -10.46 10.11 21.28
N PRO A 328 -11.46 10.59 22.05
CA PRO A 328 -12.83 10.13 21.90
C PRO A 328 -13.28 10.30 20.43
N ALA A 329 -13.95 9.28 19.90
CA ALA A 329 -14.51 9.31 18.55
C ALA A 329 -15.57 10.42 18.47
N ALA A 330 -15.35 11.42 17.62
CA ALA A 330 -16.25 12.56 17.46
C ALA A 330 -16.29 13.00 15.99
N LEU A 331 -17.50 13.27 15.48
CA LEU A 331 -17.69 13.87 14.15
C LEU A 331 -17.14 15.30 14.11
N LEU A 332 -16.78 15.76 12.91
CA LEU A 332 -16.27 17.12 12.70
C LEU A 332 -17.40 18.14 12.83
N VAL A 333 -17.18 19.16 13.66
CA VAL A 333 -18.07 20.32 13.83
C VAL A 333 -17.43 21.63 13.35
N ALA A 334 -16.21 21.55 12.82
CA ALA A 334 -15.46 22.70 12.31
C ALA A 334 -14.41 22.24 11.30
N PHE A 335 -14.04 23.15 10.39
CA PHE A 335 -13.03 22.88 9.37
C PHE A 335 -11.62 22.98 9.97
N PRO A 336 -10.68 22.09 9.60
CA PRO A 336 -9.27 22.17 9.98
C PRO A 336 -8.54 23.28 9.20
N TYR A 337 -8.78 24.54 9.58
CA TYR A 337 -8.18 25.71 8.95
C TYR A 337 -6.64 25.68 8.93
N LEU A 338 -6.07 26.30 7.91
CA LEU A 338 -4.62 26.51 7.81
C LEU A 338 -4.14 27.44 8.93
N PRO A 339 -2.89 27.29 9.42
CA PRO A 339 -2.33 28.19 10.41
C PRO A 339 -2.35 29.66 9.92
N PRO A 340 -2.81 30.64 10.71
CA PRO A 340 -2.90 32.04 10.28
C PRO A 340 -1.56 32.63 9.79
N ILE A 341 -0.45 32.11 10.32
CA ILE A 341 0.91 32.51 9.95
C ILE A 341 1.29 32.14 8.51
N VAL A 342 0.61 31.18 7.88
CA VAL A 342 0.78 30.84 6.46
C VAL A 342 -0.31 31.44 5.57
N THR A 343 -1.38 32.03 6.13
CA THR A 343 -2.47 32.62 5.35
C THR A 343 -2.25 34.12 5.08
N ILE A 344 -1.04 34.50 4.70
CA ILE A 344 -0.57 35.89 4.65
C ILE A 344 -0.67 36.55 3.27
N CYS A 345 -1.11 35.84 2.23
CA CYS A 345 -1.26 36.44 0.91
C CYS A 345 -2.23 37.64 0.94
N ALA A 346 -1.72 38.80 0.56
CA ALA A 346 -2.42 40.10 0.58
C ALA A 346 -2.81 40.59 -0.84
N LEU A 347 -2.89 39.68 -1.81
CA LEU A 347 -3.40 40.04 -3.13
C LEU A 347 -4.89 40.39 -3.01
N PRO A 348 -5.37 41.52 -3.57
CA PRO A 348 -6.77 41.93 -3.43
C PRO A 348 -7.79 40.86 -3.84
N SER A 349 -7.49 40.09 -4.89
CA SER A 349 -8.33 38.96 -5.33
C SER A 349 -8.36 37.81 -4.33
N CYS A 350 -7.30 37.61 -3.56
CA CYS A 350 -7.20 36.57 -2.54
C CYS A 350 -7.90 36.99 -1.25
N GLU A 351 -7.83 38.27 -0.87
CA GLU A 351 -8.53 38.80 0.30
C GLU A 351 -10.05 38.64 0.18
N LEU A 352 -10.61 38.91 -1.00
CA LEU A 352 -12.04 38.69 -1.26
C LEU A 352 -12.45 37.25 -0.93
N LEU A 353 -11.73 36.26 -1.46
CA LEU A 353 -11.98 34.83 -1.19
C LEU A 353 -11.86 34.47 0.29
N LYS A 354 -10.89 35.06 1.01
CA LYS A 354 -10.69 34.81 2.45
C LYS A 354 -11.82 35.36 3.32
N THR A 355 -12.49 36.43 2.89
CA THR A 355 -13.54 37.08 3.69
C THR A 355 -14.89 36.39 3.64
N GLU A 356 -15.16 35.56 2.63
CA GLU A 356 -16.43 34.85 2.47
C GLU A 356 -16.74 33.96 3.69
N SER A 357 -17.99 33.95 4.15
CA SER A 357 -18.39 33.33 5.43
C SER A 357 -18.15 31.81 5.48
N LEU A 358 -18.32 31.12 4.35
CA LEU A 358 -18.14 29.68 4.22
C LEU A 358 -16.82 29.28 3.55
N SER A 359 -15.84 30.18 3.49
CA SER A 359 -14.56 29.84 2.89
C SER A 359 -13.60 29.15 3.84
N ILE A 360 -12.58 28.50 3.27
CA ILE A 360 -11.47 27.90 4.02
C ILE A 360 -10.48 28.93 4.62
N LYS A 361 -10.80 30.23 4.54
CA LYS A 361 -9.95 31.35 5.03
C LYS A 361 -8.52 31.36 4.49
N ALA A 362 -8.31 30.74 3.34
CA ALA A 362 -7.03 30.65 2.65
C ALA A 362 -7.25 30.77 1.14
N CYS A 363 -6.29 31.36 0.43
CA CYS A 363 -6.30 31.38 -1.02
C CYS A 363 -5.35 30.32 -1.60
N ARG A 364 -5.35 30.18 -2.94
CA ARG A 364 -4.45 29.26 -3.66
C ARG A 364 -2.98 29.40 -3.26
N HIS A 365 -2.47 30.63 -3.19
CA HIS A 365 -1.08 30.91 -2.81
C HIS A 365 -0.73 30.45 -1.39
N ASP A 366 -1.64 30.62 -0.42
CA ASP A 366 -1.40 30.19 0.96
C ASP A 366 -1.38 28.65 1.05
N VAL A 367 -2.32 28.00 0.37
CA VAL A 367 -2.39 26.54 0.30
C VAL A 367 -1.14 26.00 -0.38
N GLU A 368 -0.72 26.56 -1.52
CA GLU A 368 0.51 26.16 -2.19
C GLU A 368 1.73 26.29 -1.28
N MET A 369 1.87 27.43 -0.60
CA MET A 369 3.00 27.69 0.30
C MET A 369 3.07 26.64 1.42
N LEU A 370 1.94 26.36 2.08
CA LEU A 370 1.89 25.34 3.13
C LEU A 370 2.15 23.93 2.57
N MET A 371 1.57 23.59 1.42
CA MET A 371 1.74 22.29 0.78
C MET A 371 3.18 22.06 0.32
N ARG A 372 3.88 23.10 -0.16
CA ARG A 372 5.31 23.05 -0.47
C ARG A 372 6.18 22.82 0.75
N ALA A 373 5.76 23.32 1.92
CA ALA A 373 6.46 23.12 3.17
C ALA A 373 6.47 21.64 3.64
N SER A 374 5.62 20.78 3.07
CA SER A 374 5.67 19.32 3.31
C SER A 374 6.98 18.67 2.87
N GLY A 375 7.73 19.29 1.93
CA GLY A 375 8.86 18.65 1.27
C GLY A 375 8.49 17.49 0.33
N LEU A 376 7.20 17.19 0.18
CA LEU A 376 6.66 16.12 -0.67
C LEU A 376 5.87 16.65 -1.87
N TYR A 377 5.81 17.97 -2.02
CA TYR A 377 5.04 18.67 -3.04
C TYR A 377 5.40 18.23 -4.46
N SER A 378 4.52 17.42 -5.02
CA SER A 378 4.62 16.82 -6.34
C SER A 378 3.21 16.55 -6.86
N TYR A 379 3.06 16.32 -8.16
CA TYR A 379 1.76 16.05 -8.77
C TYR A 379 1.07 14.84 -8.11
N GLU A 380 1.80 13.73 -7.95
CA GLU A 380 1.25 12.52 -7.31
C GLU A 380 0.86 12.76 -5.86
N TRP A 381 1.65 13.54 -5.12
CA TRP A 381 1.33 13.85 -3.73
C TRP A 381 0.09 14.75 -3.61
N LEU A 382 -0.05 15.79 -4.46
CA LEU A 382 -1.24 16.64 -4.48
C LEU A 382 -2.51 15.86 -4.86
N LYS A 383 -2.38 14.84 -5.73
CA LYS A 383 -3.49 13.94 -6.05
C LYS A 383 -4.01 13.22 -4.80
N GLN A 384 -3.12 12.81 -3.89
CA GLN A 384 -3.52 12.18 -2.61
C GLN A 384 -4.20 13.18 -1.68
N GLU A 385 -3.62 14.37 -1.51
CA GLU A 385 -4.25 15.43 -0.72
C GLU A 385 -5.62 15.81 -1.27
N ARG A 386 -5.79 15.93 -2.59
CA ARG A 386 -7.10 16.19 -3.21
C ARG A 386 -8.15 15.17 -2.80
N LEU A 387 -7.80 13.89 -2.72
CA LEU A 387 -8.73 12.81 -2.36
C LEU A 387 -9.14 12.86 -0.88
N ARG A 388 -8.24 13.32 -0.01
CA ARG A 388 -8.53 13.59 1.41
C ARG A 388 -9.61 14.67 1.57
N TRP A 389 -9.64 15.66 0.68
CA TRP A 389 -10.59 16.78 0.70
C TRP A 389 -11.82 16.57 -0.21
N HIS A 390 -12.11 15.34 -0.67
CA HIS A 390 -13.29 15.09 -1.49
C HIS A 390 -14.58 15.44 -0.72
N PRO A 391 -15.47 16.31 -1.25
CA PRO A 391 -16.59 16.87 -0.50
C PRO A 391 -17.52 15.78 0.07
N ASP A 392 -17.88 14.75 -0.71
CA ASP A 392 -18.73 13.67 -0.21
C ASP A 392 -18.08 12.84 0.90
N ARG A 393 -16.76 12.57 0.82
CA ARG A 393 -16.06 11.79 1.84
C ARG A 393 -15.95 12.62 3.11
N PHE A 394 -15.53 13.88 2.98
CA PHE A 394 -15.41 14.81 4.09
C PHE A 394 -16.77 15.07 4.77
N GLY A 395 -17.85 15.22 4.00
CA GLY A 395 -19.20 15.42 4.52
C GLY A 395 -19.72 14.25 5.37
N ARG A 396 -19.29 13.01 5.09
CA ARG A 396 -19.62 11.86 5.97
C ARG A 396 -18.95 11.99 7.34
N LEU A 397 -17.77 12.61 7.40
CA LEU A 397 -17.01 12.89 8.62
C LEU A 397 -17.61 14.04 9.45
N CYS A 398 -18.54 14.81 8.88
CA CYS A 398 -19.13 15.96 9.55
C CYS A 398 -20.36 15.57 10.37
N ASP A 399 -20.53 16.26 11.50
CA ASP A 399 -21.79 16.29 12.24
C ASP A 399 -22.93 16.73 11.31
N GLU A 400 -24.12 16.19 11.53
CA GLU A 400 -25.27 16.45 10.65
C GLU A 400 -25.62 17.94 10.57
N SER A 401 -25.47 18.68 11.68
CA SER A 401 -25.77 20.12 11.74
C SER A 401 -24.76 21.00 11.00
N TRP A 402 -23.58 20.46 10.67
CA TRP A 402 -22.47 21.18 10.03
C TRP A 402 -22.05 20.56 8.68
N ARG A 403 -22.76 19.52 8.24
CA ARG A 403 -22.37 18.70 7.09
C ARG A 403 -22.29 19.48 5.79
N GLU A 404 -23.25 20.35 5.53
CA GLU A 404 -23.32 21.10 4.28
C GLU A 404 -22.30 22.24 4.24
N GLU A 405 -22.03 22.91 5.36
CA GLU A 405 -20.93 23.86 5.50
C GLU A 405 -19.57 23.18 5.32
N GLY A 406 -19.35 22.04 5.99
CA GLY A 406 -18.12 21.26 5.88
C GLY A 406 -17.86 20.77 4.46
N LYS A 407 -18.89 20.30 3.74
CA LYS A 407 -18.79 19.91 2.33
C LYS A 407 -18.33 21.07 1.44
N LYS A 408 -18.91 22.26 1.60
CA LYS A 408 -18.55 23.44 0.81
C LYS A 408 -17.09 23.85 1.02
N MET A 409 -16.64 23.86 2.27
CA MET A 409 -15.23 24.16 2.60
C MET A 409 -14.27 23.09 2.03
N ALA A 410 -14.63 21.80 2.13
CA ALA A 410 -13.84 20.74 1.52
C ALA A 410 -13.79 20.85 -0.02
N GLU A 411 -14.90 21.23 -0.65
CA GLU A 411 -14.98 21.49 -2.09
C GLU A 411 -14.05 22.63 -2.52
N GLU A 412 -13.96 23.72 -1.75
CA GLU A 412 -13.01 24.80 -2.02
C GLU A 412 -11.55 24.32 -1.95
N MET A 413 -11.18 23.60 -0.88
CA MET A 413 -9.83 23.02 -0.76
C MET A 413 -9.52 22.08 -1.92
N PHE A 414 -10.48 21.24 -2.30
CA PHE A 414 -10.39 20.31 -3.43
C PHE A 414 -10.11 21.05 -4.74
N LYS A 415 -10.85 22.12 -5.04
CA LYS A 415 -10.66 22.96 -6.24
C LYS A 415 -9.30 23.65 -6.25
N ILE A 416 -8.84 24.15 -5.10
CA ILE A 416 -7.52 24.77 -5.00
C ILE A 416 -6.42 23.74 -5.30
N ILE A 417 -6.48 22.54 -4.73
CA ILE A 417 -5.49 21.48 -4.98
C ILE A 417 -5.55 21.03 -6.45
N ASP A 418 -6.74 20.90 -7.03
CA ASP A 418 -6.92 20.60 -8.46
C ASP A 418 -6.21 21.63 -9.35
N ALA A 419 -6.38 22.91 -9.06
CA ALA A 419 -5.68 23.97 -9.78
C ALA A 419 -4.16 23.89 -9.61
N LEU A 420 -3.65 23.56 -8.42
CA LEU A 420 -2.20 23.37 -8.19
C LEU A 420 -1.63 22.18 -8.97
N MET A 421 -2.42 21.12 -9.15
CA MET A 421 -2.04 19.98 -9.98
C MET A 421 -1.89 20.35 -11.46
N GLU A 422 -2.77 21.19 -11.99
CA GLU A 422 -2.68 21.68 -13.38
C GLU A 422 -1.47 22.61 -13.61
N ASP A 423 -1.12 23.44 -12.62
CA ASP A 423 0.11 24.24 -12.68
C ASP A 423 1.36 23.35 -12.76
N LEU A 424 1.42 22.26 -11.99
CA LEU A 424 2.55 21.33 -12.05
C LEU A 424 2.65 20.61 -13.40
N LYS A 425 1.51 20.26 -14.01
CA LYS A 425 1.49 19.66 -15.36
C LYS A 425 2.04 20.62 -16.41
N THR A 426 1.59 21.87 -16.37
CA THR A 426 2.00 22.90 -17.35
C THR A 426 3.46 23.32 -17.17
N ALA A 427 3.97 23.35 -15.94
CA ALA A 427 5.38 23.65 -15.67
C ALA A 427 6.36 22.52 -16.06
N GLY A 428 5.86 21.29 -16.20
CA GLY A 428 6.66 20.11 -16.59
C GLY A 428 6.63 19.78 -18.09
N SER A 429 5.83 20.48 -18.88
CA SER A 429 5.77 20.39 -20.35
C SER A 429 6.68 21.43 -20.98
#